data_AF-A0A5C0VGK7-F1
#
_entry.id   AF-A0A5C0VGK7-F1
#
_cell.length_a   1.000
_cell.length_b   1.000
_cell.length_c   1.000
_cell.angle_alpha   90.00
_cell.angle_beta   90.00
_cell.angle_gamma   90.00
#
_symmetry.space_group_name_H-M   'P 1'
#
loop_
_entity.id
_entity.type
_entity.pdbx_description
1 polymer ?
#
loop_
_entity_poly.entity_id
_entity_poly.type
_entity_poly.pdbx_seq_one_letter_code
_entity_poly.pdbx_strand_id
1 'polypeptide(L)'
;MKKAIFILLTAFTFNLNAQNLFPVKLDNCKTSKFCLDCGDIKAGYVEKDFKKLEDRLNKSLNLSGISGSVKLQVLVDSKGKGCVLSHTDQSNSPISLKIIEELNKFSKWTPAIKDDVKEEKSSINLVLIIKDNRISGQIERVDMNAFKKAFDRPKSPEIFNKDYVYKNENLKNYKITVWNSGNSNLPNNMNDHISIDNNGLIWLTTDEGLVTFNGKEFQNAEQNITDKGKYFRYFGLATDNSNTKWFFATGNIYSFNDGKWTKYEENEIGIKSGYKIINNPNTNEVFFTSDKGLTILKNGKWSLINQENTPGLPSNRVSFAKRDSKNRIWIGTYSGSVMIDENSQVTNFENTETVLKGKCITSMDEDENGNIYFTLYEFDRKDKQKVNNDEGIAIRYADGTFKQFTTENSGMPFNHTNCVLYDKKEKALWISTDRAGLVRFDLKDGWENYHNENSDIPTSYISTMTFDKEGNLYLATRQGLVKIERK
;
A
#
# COMPACT_ATOMS: atom_id res chain seq x y z
N MET A 1 -5.90 -22.11 -51.71
CA MET A 1 -4.66 -21.82 -50.96
C MET A 1 -5.02 -21.04 -49.69
N LYS A 2 -5.16 -21.73 -48.55
CA LYS A 2 -5.33 -21.12 -47.22
C LYS A 2 -4.08 -21.52 -46.41
N LYS A 3 -3.25 -20.54 -46.03
CA LYS A 3 -2.11 -20.77 -45.13
C LYS A 3 -2.59 -20.58 -43.70
N ALA A 4 -2.55 -21.65 -42.92
CA ALA A 4 -2.65 -21.59 -41.47
C ALA A 4 -1.28 -21.17 -40.92
N ILE A 5 -1.24 -20.11 -40.13
CA ILE A 5 -0.07 -19.67 -39.37
C ILE A 5 -0.13 -20.38 -38.02
N PHE A 6 0.80 -21.31 -37.79
CA PHE A 6 1.06 -21.90 -36.49
C PHE A 6 1.75 -20.84 -35.61
N ILE A 7 1.06 -20.39 -34.57
CA ILE A 7 1.66 -19.57 -33.51
C ILE A 7 2.44 -20.52 -32.60
N LEU A 8 3.76 -20.42 -32.63
CA LEU A 8 4.66 -21.08 -31.70
C LEU A 8 4.49 -20.42 -30.33
N LEU A 9 3.78 -21.07 -29.39
CA LEU A 9 3.80 -20.68 -27.98
C LEU A 9 5.18 -21.02 -27.42
N THR A 10 6.10 -20.05 -27.39
CA THR A 10 7.32 -20.15 -26.60
C THR A 10 6.98 -19.90 -25.13
N ALA A 11 6.93 -20.97 -24.33
CA ALA A 11 6.86 -20.88 -22.88
C ALA A 11 8.17 -20.24 -22.35
N PHE A 12 8.12 -18.98 -21.95
CA PHE A 12 9.23 -18.32 -21.27
C PHE A 12 9.48 -18.99 -19.91
N THR A 13 10.58 -19.75 -19.81
CA THR A 13 11.15 -20.16 -18.54
C THR A 13 11.94 -18.98 -17.97
N PHE A 14 11.47 -18.43 -16.84
CA PHE A 14 12.19 -17.38 -16.12
C PHE A 14 13.49 -17.94 -15.55
N ASN A 15 14.61 -17.69 -16.23
CA ASN A 15 15.94 -17.88 -15.68
C ASN A 15 16.31 -16.62 -14.88
N LEU A 16 16.12 -16.65 -13.56
CA LEU A 16 16.57 -15.58 -12.66
C LEU A 16 18.10 -15.68 -12.47
N ASN A 17 18.78 -14.53 -12.51
CA ASN A 17 20.16 -14.44 -11.98
C ASN A 17 20.13 -14.72 -10.48
N ALA A 18 21.13 -15.42 -9.94
CA ALA A 18 21.18 -15.83 -8.54
C ALA A 18 20.94 -14.65 -7.58
N GLN A 19 19.82 -14.68 -6.84
CA GLN A 19 19.50 -13.71 -5.78
C GLN A 19 19.23 -14.43 -4.46
N ASN A 20 19.78 -13.87 -3.38
CA ASN A 20 19.57 -14.38 -2.04
C ASN A 20 18.21 -13.91 -1.51
N LEU A 21 17.40 -14.82 -0.96
CA LEU A 21 16.09 -14.51 -0.40
C LEU A 21 16.16 -13.89 0.99
N PHE A 22 17.24 -14.14 1.73
CA PHE A 22 17.40 -13.70 3.11
C PHE A 22 18.63 -12.81 3.30
N PRO A 23 18.63 -11.92 4.31
CA PRO A 23 19.66 -10.90 4.50
C PRO A 23 21.05 -11.46 4.79
N VAL A 24 21.17 -12.60 5.48
CA VAL A 24 22.48 -13.21 5.78
C VAL A 24 22.87 -14.12 4.64
N LYS A 25 23.89 -13.71 3.87
CA LYS A 25 24.42 -14.45 2.72
C LYS A 25 25.57 -15.36 3.15
N LEU A 26 25.69 -16.51 2.50
CA LEU A 26 26.75 -17.48 2.77
C LEU A 26 27.57 -17.72 1.48
N ASP A 27 28.89 -17.70 1.59
CA ASP A 27 29.82 -17.85 0.45
C ASP A 27 30.15 -19.32 0.11
N ASN A 28 29.46 -20.27 0.75
CA ASN A 28 29.65 -21.71 0.63
C ASN A 28 29.14 -22.30 -0.70
N CYS A 29 28.25 -21.62 -1.43
CA CYS A 29 27.62 -22.14 -2.63
C CYS A 29 28.04 -21.34 -3.88
N LYS A 30 28.79 -21.98 -4.81
CA LYS A 30 29.10 -21.38 -6.12
C LYS A 30 27.91 -21.55 -7.07
N THR A 31 27.27 -20.46 -7.48
CA THR A 31 26.15 -20.51 -8.42
C THR A 31 25.96 -19.18 -9.14
N SER A 32 25.82 -19.23 -10.46
CA SER A 32 25.41 -18.09 -11.29
C SER A 32 23.91 -18.10 -11.63
N LYS A 33 23.25 -19.28 -11.59
CA LYS A 33 21.84 -19.48 -11.99
C LYS A 33 21.18 -20.62 -11.22
N PHE A 34 19.91 -20.45 -10.88
CA PHE A 34 19.00 -21.48 -10.37
C PHE A 34 17.54 -21.04 -10.57
N CYS A 35 16.61 -21.98 -10.55
CA CYS A 35 15.18 -21.67 -10.54
C CYS A 35 14.65 -21.60 -9.09
N LEU A 36 13.65 -20.75 -8.82
CA LEU A 36 13.01 -20.67 -7.49
C LEU A 36 11.74 -21.52 -7.46
N ASP A 37 11.68 -22.49 -6.53
CA ASP A 37 10.56 -23.41 -6.28
C ASP A 37 9.90 -23.92 -7.57
N CYS A 38 10.72 -24.27 -8.56
CA CYS A 38 10.29 -24.62 -9.91
C CYS A 38 10.08 -26.14 -10.09
N GLY A 39 9.68 -26.55 -11.30
CA GLY A 39 9.38 -27.94 -11.66
C GLY A 39 7.90 -28.29 -11.51
N ASP A 40 7.49 -29.32 -12.26
CA ASP A 40 6.19 -30.00 -12.12
C ASP A 40 6.19 -30.82 -10.83
N ILE A 41 7.33 -31.47 -10.55
CA ILE A 41 7.65 -32.03 -9.24
C ILE A 41 8.64 -31.09 -8.56
N LYS A 42 8.24 -30.53 -7.41
CA LYS A 42 9.05 -29.57 -6.68
C LYS A 42 10.22 -30.25 -5.97
N ALA A 43 11.33 -29.52 -5.86
CA ALA A 43 12.43 -29.93 -5.00
C ALA A 43 11.96 -30.06 -3.54
N GLY A 44 12.57 -30.98 -2.81
CA GLY A 44 12.23 -31.24 -1.42
C GLY A 44 13.21 -32.19 -0.74
N TYR A 45 12.73 -33.05 0.16
CA TYR A 45 13.55 -34.02 0.88
C TYR A 45 12.81 -35.34 1.08
N VAL A 46 13.56 -36.40 1.34
CA VAL A 46 13.02 -37.68 1.79
C VAL A 46 12.61 -37.57 3.25
N GLU A 47 11.31 -37.61 3.55
CA GLU A 47 10.75 -37.35 4.89
C GLU A 47 11.40 -38.16 6.01
N LYS A 48 11.57 -39.48 5.81
CA LYS A 48 12.19 -40.37 6.81
C LYS A 48 13.62 -39.95 7.16
N ASP A 49 14.37 -39.45 6.20
CA ASP A 49 15.76 -39.03 6.42
C ASP A 49 15.84 -37.62 6.97
N PHE A 50 14.94 -36.73 6.56
CA PHE A 50 14.82 -35.40 7.15
C PHE A 50 14.39 -35.49 8.63
N LYS A 51 13.52 -36.44 8.99
CA LYS A 51 13.18 -36.72 10.39
C LYS A 51 14.40 -37.11 11.23
N LYS A 52 15.30 -37.95 10.68
CA LYS A 52 16.57 -38.30 11.37
C LYS A 52 17.49 -37.09 11.55
N LEU A 53 17.48 -36.15 10.61
CA LEU A 53 18.20 -34.89 10.73
C LEU A 53 17.62 -34.04 11.86
N GLU A 54 16.29 -33.87 11.91
CA GLU A 54 15.62 -33.18 13.01
C GLU A 54 15.93 -33.83 14.36
N ASP A 55 15.84 -35.15 14.47
CA ASP A 55 16.14 -35.87 15.70
C ASP A 55 17.57 -35.65 16.17
N ARG A 56 18.52 -35.53 15.23
CA ARG A 56 19.92 -35.21 15.53
C ARG A 56 20.09 -33.76 16.00
N LEU A 57 19.42 -32.81 15.36
CA LEU A 57 19.43 -31.40 15.78
C LEU A 57 18.83 -31.26 17.18
N ASN A 58 17.69 -31.91 17.43
CA ASN A 58 17.05 -31.95 18.75
C ASN A 58 17.93 -32.56 19.85
N LYS A 59 18.84 -33.47 19.51
CA LYS A 59 19.79 -34.07 20.47
C LYS A 59 21.07 -33.26 20.66
N SER A 60 21.51 -32.53 19.63
CA SER A 60 22.82 -31.87 19.60
C SER A 60 22.78 -30.39 19.94
N LEU A 61 21.62 -29.74 19.83
CA LEU A 61 21.43 -28.34 20.15
C LEU A 61 20.84 -28.17 21.55
N ASN A 62 21.34 -27.18 22.30
CA ASN A 62 20.66 -26.72 23.51
C ASN A 62 19.49 -25.80 23.10
N LEU A 63 18.27 -26.35 23.11
CA LEU A 63 17.05 -25.63 22.73
C LEU A 63 16.32 -25.00 23.93
N SER A 64 16.89 -25.10 25.14
CA SER A 64 16.25 -24.60 26.36
C SER A 64 16.06 -23.08 26.31
N GLY A 65 14.82 -22.63 26.44
CA GLY A 65 14.47 -21.21 26.44
C GLY A 65 14.51 -20.54 25.06
N ILE A 66 14.74 -21.29 23.98
CA ILE A 66 14.72 -20.77 22.61
C ILE A 66 13.32 -20.97 22.02
N SER A 67 12.77 -19.90 21.46
CA SER A 67 11.52 -19.93 20.69
C SER A 67 11.67 -19.02 19.48
N GLY A 68 11.20 -19.46 18.32
CA GLY A 68 11.30 -18.68 17.08
C GLY A 68 11.42 -19.54 15.84
N SER A 69 11.92 -18.95 14.76
CA SER A 69 12.15 -19.68 13.52
C SER A 69 13.46 -19.30 12.86
N VAL A 70 14.06 -20.28 12.16
CA VAL A 70 15.19 -20.08 11.26
C VAL A 70 14.67 -20.35 9.85
N LYS A 71 14.74 -19.35 8.97
CA LYS A 71 14.37 -19.50 7.57
C LYS A 71 15.63 -19.57 6.72
N LEU A 72 15.71 -20.56 5.86
CA LEU A 72 16.91 -20.87 5.06
C LEU A 72 16.53 -21.04 3.60
N GLN A 73 17.30 -20.38 2.73
CA GLN A 73 17.26 -20.63 1.30
C GLN A 73 18.21 -21.78 0.99
N VAL A 74 17.66 -22.93 0.61
CA VAL A 74 18.46 -24.12 0.28
C VAL A 74 18.43 -24.36 -1.21
N LEU A 75 19.62 -24.48 -1.80
CA LEU A 75 19.80 -24.84 -3.19
C LEU A 75 19.95 -26.35 -3.31
N VAL A 76 19.03 -26.99 -4.03
CA VAL A 76 19.04 -28.42 -4.30
C VAL A 76 19.47 -28.65 -5.74
N ASP A 77 20.53 -29.45 -5.93
CA ASP A 77 21.01 -29.81 -7.27
C ASP A 77 20.34 -31.08 -7.83
N SER A 78 20.54 -31.34 -9.12
CA SER A 78 20.04 -32.53 -9.82
C SER A 78 20.50 -33.87 -9.22
N LYS A 79 21.53 -33.87 -8.37
CA LYS A 79 22.07 -35.06 -7.67
C LYS A 79 21.50 -35.22 -6.26
N GLY A 80 20.62 -34.33 -5.81
CA GLY A 80 20.03 -34.38 -4.47
C GLY A 80 20.95 -33.86 -3.36
N LYS A 81 21.94 -33.02 -3.71
CA LYS A 81 22.76 -32.30 -2.73
C LYS A 81 22.17 -30.93 -2.45
N GLY A 82 22.17 -30.54 -1.18
CA GLY A 82 21.73 -29.24 -0.71
C GLY A 82 22.91 -28.32 -0.40
N CYS A 83 22.72 -27.02 -0.61
CA CYS A 83 23.64 -25.99 -0.19
C CYS A 83 22.86 -24.77 0.28
N VAL A 84 23.00 -24.37 1.55
CA VAL A 84 22.32 -23.20 2.09
C VAL A 84 22.97 -21.94 1.54
N LEU A 85 22.20 -21.12 0.83
CA LEU A 85 22.65 -19.88 0.17
C LEU A 85 22.53 -18.65 1.06
N SER A 86 21.42 -18.55 1.77
CA SER A 86 21.13 -17.44 2.67
C SER A 86 20.19 -17.86 3.79
N HIS A 87 20.16 -17.11 4.88
CA HIS A 87 19.25 -17.36 5.99
C HIS A 87 18.84 -16.08 6.75
N THR A 88 17.80 -16.21 7.56
CA THR A 88 17.47 -15.27 8.64
C THR A 88 17.08 -16.07 9.87
N ASP A 89 17.45 -15.56 11.04
CA ASP A 89 17.19 -16.22 12.32
C ASP A 89 16.39 -15.28 13.22
N GLN A 90 15.16 -15.67 13.53
CA GLN A 90 14.26 -14.92 14.42
C GLN A 90 14.27 -15.49 15.85
N SER A 91 15.07 -16.52 16.12
CA SER A 91 15.25 -17.10 17.46
C SER A 91 16.31 -16.36 18.29
N ASN A 92 17.06 -15.43 17.68
CA ASN A 92 18.13 -14.66 18.31
C ASN A 92 19.18 -15.52 19.05
N SER A 93 19.45 -16.73 18.54
CA SER A 93 20.34 -17.72 19.14
C SER A 93 21.43 -18.18 18.16
N PRO A 94 22.66 -18.52 18.62
CA PRO A 94 23.75 -18.94 17.72
C PRO A 94 23.55 -20.33 17.06
N ILE A 95 22.37 -20.95 17.21
CA ILE A 95 22.06 -22.29 16.68
C ILE A 95 22.03 -22.36 15.14
N SER A 96 21.80 -21.24 14.45
CA SER A 96 21.72 -21.20 12.99
C SER A 96 22.97 -21.74 12.30
N LEU A 97 24.17 -21.47 12.83
CA LEU A 97 25.43 -21.95 12.23
C LEU A 97 25.50 -23.47 12.21
N LYS A 98 25.08 -24.13 13.29
CA LYS A 98 25.09 -25.59 13.39
C LYS A 98 24.00 -26.23 12.52
N ILE A 99 22.83 -25.60 12.46
CA ILE A 99 21.76 -25.98 11.54
C ILE A 99 22.25 -25.94 10.09
N ILE A 100 22.90 -24.85 9.67
CA ILE A 100 23.46 -24.68 8.32
C ILE A 100 24.49 -25.77 8.01
N GLU A 101 25.38 -26.07 8.96
CA GLU A 101 26.38 -27.12 8.81
C GLU A 101 25.75 -28.50 8.56
N GLU A 102 24.73 -28.88 9.35
CA GLU A 102 24.05 -30.17 9.20
C GLU A 102 23.21 -30.24 7.92
N LEU A 103 22.56 -29.13 7.51
CA LEU A 103 21.82 -29.05 6.25
C LEU A 103 22.72 -29.17 5.02
N ASN A 104 23.92 -28.58 5.04
CA ASN A 104 24.91 -28.72 3.97
C ASN A 104 25.50 -30.14 3.88
N LYS A 105 25.47 -30.92 4.98
CA LYS A 105 25.85 -32.34 4.99
C LYS A 105 24.70 -33.27 4.59
N PHE A 106 23.46 -32.79 4.62
CA PHE A 106 22.29 -33.59 4.28
C PHE A 106 22.25 -33.86 2.77
N SER A 107 22.17 -35.14 2.40
CA SER A 107 22.28 -35.63 1.01
C SER A 107 21.01 -36.31 0.49
N LYS A 108 19.91 -36.21 1.24
CA LYS A 108 18.62 -36.82 0.88
C LYS A 108 17.60 -35.76 0.45
N TRP A 109 18.07 -34.76 -0.29
CA TRP A 109 17.19 -33.83 -1.00
C TRP A 109 16.63 -34.50 -2.25
N THR A 110 15.39 -34.21 -2.58
CA THR A 110 14.76 -34.60 -3.84
C THR A 110 14.88 -33.42 -4.82
N PRO A 111 15.43 -33.63 -6.04
CA PRO A 111 15.57 -32.57 -7.03
C PRO A 111 14.20 -32.18 -7.60
N ALA A 112 14.10 -30.96 -8.14
CA ALA A 112 12.96 -30.57 -8.95
C ALA A 112 13.01 -31.27 -10.31
N ILE A 113 11.84 -31.65 -10.84
CA ILE A 113 11.70 -32.29 -12.15
C ILE A 113 10.72 -31.46 -12.97
N LYS A 114 11.09 -31.15 -14.19
CA LYS A 114 10.29 -30.45 -15.17
C LYS A 114 10.35 -31.20 -16.49
N ASP A 115 9.20 -31.49 -17.11
CA ASP A 115 9.14 -32.20 -18.38
C ASP A 115 9.98 -33.52 -18.35
N ASP A 116 9.90 -34.26 -17.22
CA ASP A 116 10.69 -35.46 -16.90
C ASP A 116 12.22 -35.28 -16.80
N VAL A 117 12.71 -34.04 -16.86
CA VAL A 117 14.13 -33.69 -16.70
C VAL A 117 14.39 -33.09 -15.31
N LYS A 118 15.44 -33.57 -14.63
CA LYS A 118 15.88 -32.97 -13.36
C LYS A 118 16.49 -31.59 -13.60
N GLU A 119 15.96 -30.60 -12.91
CA GLU A 119 16.50 -29.24 -12.93
C GLU A 119 17.93 -29.22 -12.39
N GLU A 120 18.81 -28.45 -13.03
CA GLU A 120 20.23 -28.37 -12.64
C GLU A 120 20.36 -27.95 -11.18
N LYS A 121 19.63 -26.89 -10.81
CA LYS A 121 19.54 -26.35 -9.44
C LYS A 121 18.18 -25.69 -9.21
N SER A 122 17.56 -26.01 -8.08
CA SER A 122 16.31 -25.41 -7.61
C SER A 122 16.45 -24.88 -6.18
N SER A 123 16.03 -23.66 -5.94
CA SER A 123 16.02 -23.01 -4.63
C SER A 123 14.69 -23.26 -3.94
N ILE A 124 14.74 -23.73 -2.69
CA ILE A 124 13.58 -23.90 -1.81
C ILE A 124 13.73 -23.07 -0.54
N ASN A 125 12.61 -22.71 0.07
CA ASN A 125 12.58 -22.06 1.38
C ASN A 125 12.27 -23.11 2.45
N LEU A 126 13.22 -23.33 3.36
CA LEU A 126 13.07 -24.21 4.50
C LEU A 126 12.85 -23.37 5.75
N VAL A 127 11.78 -23.67 6.48
CA VAL A 127 11.48 -23.04 7.77
C VAL A 127 11.67 -24.08 8.86
N LEU A 128 12.55 -23.79 9.80
CA LEU A 128 12.71 -24.56 11.03
C LEU A 128 12.07 -23.78 12.18
N ILE A 129 11.06 -24.37 12.80
CA ILE A 129 10.34 -23.82 13.95
C ILE A 129 10.93 -24.44 15.21
N ILE A 130 11.32 -23.60 16.17
CA ILE A 130 11.78 -24.00 17.49
C ILE A 130 10.69 -23.64 18.49
N LYS A 131 10.12 -24.67 19.13
CA LYS A 131 9.08 -24.51 20.14
C LYS A 131 9.13 -25.70 21.09
N ASP A 132 8.84 -25.48 22.37
CA ASP A 132 8.73 -26.53 23.39
C ASP A 132 10.00 -27.39 23.48
N ASN A 133 11.17 -26.73 23.41
CA ASN A 133 12.51 -27.35 23.36
C ASN A 133 12.71 -28.34 22.20
N ARG A 134 11.95 -28.17 21.11
CA ARG A 134 12.06 -28.99 19.90
C ARG A 134 12.16 -28.15 18.65
N ILE A 135 12.98 -28.62 17.71
CA ILE A 135 13.07 -28.10 16.35
C ILE A 135 12.30 -29.04 15.41
N SER A 136 11.51 -28.44 14.52
CA SER A 136 10.78 -29.12 13.45
C SER A 136 10.88 -28.30 12.17
N GLY A 137 11.00 -28.95 11.02
CA GLY A 137 11.26 -28.32 9.74
C GLY A 137 10.23 -28.66 8.70
N GLN A 138 9.90 -27.67 7.88
CA GLN A 138 9.05 -27.86 6.72
C GLN A 138 9.45 -26.92 5.58
N ILE A 139 9.12 -27.32 4.35
CA ILE A 139 9.28 -26.46 3.19
C ILE A 139 8.12 -25.48 3.14
N GLU A 140 8.42 -24.19 3.18
CA GLU A 140 7.47 -23.12 2.94
C GLU A 140 7.49 -22.83 1.43
N ARG A 141 6.48 -23.31 0.72
CA ARG A 141 6.40 -23.12 -0.74
C ARG A 141 6.24 -21.65 -1.08
N VAL A 142 6.99 -21.20 -2.09
CA VAL A 142 6.87 -19.84 -2.59
C VAL A 142 5.63 -19.82 -3.47
N ASP A 143 4.59 -19.10 -3.03
CA ASP A 143 3.49 -18.76 -3.92
C ASP A 143 4.04 -17.88 -5.03
N MET A 144 4.34 -18.48 -6.18
CA MET A 144 4.92 -17.78 -7.32
C MET A 144 3.99 -16.67 -7.84
N ASN A 145 2.68 -16.70 -7.55
CA ASN A 145 1.77 -15.62 -7.89
C ASN A 145 1.90 -14.45 -6.91
N ALA A 146 2.05 -14.71 -5.61
CA ALA A 146 2.33 -13.69 -4.60
C ALA A 146 3.77 -13.13 -4.73
N PHE A 147 4.75 -13.99 -5.03
CA PHE A 147 6.14 -13.62 -5.26
C PHE A 147 6.32 -12.80 -6.53
N LYS A 148 5.64 -13.16 -7.64
CA LYS A 148 5.59 -12.30 -8.83
C LYS A 148 4.94 -10.94 -8.53
N LYS A 149 3.84 -10.91 -7.76
CA LYS A 149 3.24 -9.64 -7.30
C LYS A 149 4.18 -8.81 -6.42
N ALA A 150 5.12 -9.43 -5.69
CA ALA A 150 6.11 -8.74 -4.86
C ALA A 150 7.34 -8.22 -5.66
N PHE A 151 7.62 -8.81 -6.83
CA PHE A 151 8.67 -8.38 -7.76
C PHE A 151 8.13 -7.59 -8.97
N ASP A 152 6.81 -7.43 -9.11
CA ASP A 152 6.16 -6.55 -10.07
C ASP A 152 6.41 -5.07 -9.68
N ARG A 153 7.65 -4.63 -9.92
CA ARG A 153 8.04 -3.24 -10.10
C ARG A 153 7.70 -2.82 -11.55
N PRO A 154 7.56 -1.52 -11.77
CA PRO A 154 6.33 -0.81 -12.11
C PRO A 154 5.76 -1.29 -13.45
N LYS A 155 4.44 -1.45 -13.55
CA LYS A 155 3.82 -1.30 -14.87
C LYS A 155 4.22 0.07 -15.40
N SER A 156 4.58 0.17 -16.68
CA SER A 156 4.65 1.46 -17.36
C SER A 156 3.40 2.26 -17.02
N PRO A 157 3.52 3.58 -16.80
CA PRO A 157 2.39 4.41 -16.45
C PRO A 157 1.26 4.19 -17.46
N GLU A 158 0.05 3.96 -16.97
CA GLU A 158 -1.13 3.84 -17.82
C GLU A 158 -1.61 5.24 -18.21
N ILE A 159 -0.87 5.88 -19.14
CA ILE A 159 -1.21 7.21 -19.66
C ILE A 159 -2.27 7.05 -20.75
N PHE A 160 -3.48 7.53 -20.52
CA PHE A 160 -4.59 7.51 -21.47
C PHE A 160 -4.63 8.75 -22.36
N ASN A 161 -4.13 9.88 -21.88
CA ASN A 161 -3.99 11.08 -22.69
C ASN A 161 -2.80 10.96 -23.63
N LYS A 162 -3.07 10.67 -24.91
CA LYS A 162 -2.03 10.46 -25.93
C LYS A 162 -1.65 11.73 -26.68
N ASP A 163 -2.43 12.80 -26.52
CA ASP A 163 -2.29 14.04 -27.29
C ASP A 163 -1.52 15.12 -26.52
N TYR A 164 -1.41 15.00 -25.20
CA TYR A 164 -0.68 15.94 -24.36
C TYR A 164 0.79 15.55 -24.17
N VAL A 165 1.69 16.52 -24.35
CA VAL A 165 3.14 16.33 -24.18
C VAL A 165 3.60 16.91 -22.84
N TYR A 166 4.02 16.04 -21.92
CA TYR A 166 4.51 16.41 -20.58
C TYR A 166 5.98 16.85 -20.62
N LYS A 167 6.23 18.15 -20.54
CA LYS A 167 7.60 18.70 -20.54
C LYS A 167 8.33 18.58 -19.21
N ASN A 168 7.59 18.55 -18.10
CA ASN A 168 8.12 18.41 -16.74
C ASN A 168 9.21 19.44 -16.36
N GLU A 169 9.03 20.70 -16.79
CA GLU A 169 10.05 21.75 -16.64
C GLU A 169 10.35 22.09 -15.16
N ASN A 170 9.41 21.87 -14.24
CA ASN A 170 9.59 22.11 -12.81
C ASN A 170 10.24 20.94 -12.07
N LEU A 171 10.35 19.75 -12.68
CA LEU A 171 10.92 18.57 -12.01
C LEU A 171 12.32 18.85 -11.45
N LYS A 172 13.12 19.65 -12.17
CA LYS A 172 14.48 20.07 -11.76
C LYS A 172 14.50 20.90 -10.47
N ASN A 173 13.39 21.55 -10.10
CA ASN A 173 13.26 22.39 -8.92
C ASN A 173 12.99 21.56 -7.65
N TYR A 174 12.72 20.26 -7.80
CA TYR A 174 12.50 19.36 -6.68
C TYR A 174 13.68 18.43 -6.47
N LYS A 175 13.86 18.04 -5.21
CA LYS A 175 14.64 16.88 -4.81
C LYS A 175 13.68 15.81 -4.35
N ILE A 176 13.78 14.65 -4.98
CA ILE A 176 12.94 13.48 -4.68
C ILE A 176 13.81 12.51 -3.88
N THR A 177 13.36 12.14 -2.68
CA THR A 177 14.04 11.16 -1.83
C THR A 177 13.13 9.97 -1.62
N VAL A 178 13.67 8.76 -1.78
CA VAL A 178 12.92 7.50 -1.69
C VAL A 178 13.49 6.63 -0.58
N TRP A 179 12.62 6.15 0.30
CA TRP A 179 12.96 5.13 1.28
C TRP A 179 12.15 3.86 1.03
N ASN A 180 12.84 2.75 0.83
CA ASN A 180 12.30 1.41 0.63
C ASN A 180 13.16 0.38 1.37
N SER A 181 12.69 -0.86 1.46
CA SER A 181 13.37 -1.95 2.17
C SER A 181 14.76 -2.30 1.63
N GLY A 182 15.12 -1.82 0.43
CA GLY A 182 16.44 -2.00 -0.16
C GLY A 182 17.46 -0.92 0.24
N ASN A 183 17.02 0.24 0.72
CA ASN A 183 17.88 1.37 1.10
C ASN A 183 17.61 1.94 2.49
N SER A 184 16.64 1.39 3.21
CA SER A 184 16.27 1.77 4.57
C SER A 184 15.85 0.52 5.37
N ASN A 185 15.51 0.73 6.64
CA ASN A 185 14.95 -0.31 7.50
C ASN A 185 13.41 -0.41 7.42
N LEU A 186 12.79 0.10 6.35
CA LEU A 186 11.35 -0.08 6.11
C LEU A 186 11.04 -1.58 5.93
N PRO A 187 10.14 -2.18 6.72
CA PRO A 187 9.91 -3.63 6.68
C PRO A 187 9.23 -4.09 5.39
N ASN A 188 8.36 -3.26 4.79
CA ASN A 188 7.62 -3.59 3.58
C ASN A 188 7.38 -2.32 2.74
N ASN A 189 7.46 -2.44 1.42
CA ASN A 189 7.35 -1.33 0.47
C ASN A 189 5.91 -0.96 0.10
N MET A 190 4.94 -1.80 0.42
CA MET A 190 3.53 -1.57 0.10
C MET A 190 2.93 -0.62 1.15
N ASN A 191 2.93 0.68 0.86
CA ASN A 191 2.34 1.69 1.75
C ASN A 191 1.04 2.23 1.17
N ASP A 192 -0.02 2.23 1.98
CA ASP A 192 -1.37 2.63 1.54
C ASP A 192 -1.87 3.92 2.20
N HIS A 193 -1.48 4.20 3.44
CA HIS A 193 -1.91 5.39 4.17
C HIS A 193 -0.74 6.07 4.89
N ILE A 194 -0.77 7.39 4.90
CA ILE A 194 0.21 8.24 5.57
C ILE A 194 -0.51 9.35 6.35
N SER A 195 0.02 9.69 7.51
CA SER A 195 -0.35 10.89 8.25
C SER A 195 0.89 11.45 8.93
N ILE A 196 0.94 12.76 9.14
CA ILE A 196 2.03 13.41 9.87
C ILE A 196 1.44 13.96 11.15
N ASP A 197 2.09 13.63 12.26
CA ASP A 197 1.63 14.09 13.55
C ASP A 197 2.11 15.52 13.86
N ASN A 198 1.57 16.11 14.93
CA ASN A 198 1.87 17.50 15.25
C ASN A 198 3.35 17.74 15.61
N ASN A 199 4.11 16.68 15.88
CA ASN A 199 5.55 16.72 16.15
C ASN A 199 6.39 16.47 14.89
N GLY A 200 5.76 16.28 13.73
CA GLY A 200 6.44 15.98 12.46
C GLY A 200 6.79 14.50 12.28
N LEU A 201 6.35 13.61 13.17
CA LEU A 201 6.56 12.18 13.01
C LEU A 201 5.59 11.63 11.96
N ILE A 202 6.12 10.97 10.94
CA ILE A 202 5.31 10.36 9.89
C ILE A 202 4.82 9.02 10.38
N TRP A 203 3.51 8.80 10.32
CA TRP A 203 2.85 7.51 10.54
C TRP A 203 2.52 6.92 9.18
N LEU A 204 2.91 5.67 8.94
CA LEU A 204 2.82 5.02 7.64
C LEU A 204 2.33 3.59 7.81
N THR A 205 1.22 3.25 7.14
CA THR A 205 0.76 1.86 7.08
C THR A 205 1.52 1.10 6.01
N THR A 206 1.89 -0.14 6.32
CA THR A 206 2.51 -1.09 5.39
C THR A 206 1.61 -2.33 5.26
N ASP A 207 1.79 -3.18 4.24
CA ASP A 207 0.99 -4.42 4.09
C ASP A 207 1.12 -5.37 5.30
N GLU A 208 2.22 -5.26 6.07
CA GLU A 208 2.51 -6.11 7.24
C GLU A 208 2.64 -5.32 8.56
N GLY A 209 2.03 -4.14 8.68
CA GLY A 209 1.98 -3.42 9.96
C GLY A 209 1.98 -1.91 9.85
N LEU A 210 2.33 -1.25 10.94
CA LEU A 210 2.37 0.20 11.07
C LEU A 210 3.74 0.63 11.56
N VAL A 211 4.31 1.63 10.89
CA VAL A 211 5.60 2.21 11.25
C VAL A 211 5.49 3.72 11.44
N THR A 212 6.42 4.25 12.23
CA THR A 212 6.71 5.68 12.29
C THR A 212 8.03 5.98 11.59
N PHE A 213 8.19 7.19 11.06
CA PHE A 213 9.40 7.65 10.41
C PHE A 213 9.75 9.06 10.88
N ASN A 214 10.96 9.23 11.40
CA ASN A 214 11.46 10.49 11.96
C ASN A 214 12.35 11.29 10.99
N GLY A 215 12.37 10.94 9.71
CA GLY A 215 13.27 11.51 8.71
C GLY A 215 14.58 10.73 8.53
N LYS A 216 14.89 9.79 9.42
CA LYS A 216 16.12 8.97 9.38
C LYS A 216 15.85 7.47 9.38
N GLU A 217 14.98 6.99 10.28
CA GLU A 217 14.72 5.57 10.47
C GLU A 217 13.23 5.28 10.65
N PHE A 218 12.84 4.08 10.23
CA PHE A 218 11.50 3.53 10.48
C PHE A 218 11.49 2.78 11.81
N GLN A 219 10.46 3.01 12.62
CA GLN A 219 10.27 2.31 13.89
C GLN A 219 8.90 1.64 13.92
N ASN A 220 8.82 0.42 14.44
CA ASN A 220 7.55 -0.27 14.64
C ASN A 220 6.66 0.53 15.60
N ALA A 221 5.46 0.88 15.15
CA ALA A 221 4.49 1.68 15.89
C ALA A 221 3.44 0.85 16.65
N GLU A 222 3.44 -0.46 16.49
CA GLU A 222 2.39 -1.38 16.97
C GLU A 222 2.67 -1.93 18.37
N GLN A 223 3.62 -1.33 19.09
CA GLN A 223 3.98 -1.76 20.43
C GLN A 223 2.78 -1.63 21.36
N ASN A 224 2.57 -2.65 22.19
CA ASN A 224 1.52 -2.69 23.23
C ASN A 224 0.07 -2.79 22.72
N ILE A 225 -0.17 -3.16 21.45
CA ILE A 225 -1.50 -3.58 20.99
C ILE A 225 -1.76 -5.01 21.50
N THR A 226 -2.57 -5.16 22.54
CA THR A 226 -2.73 -6.43 23.28
C THR A 226 -3.56 -7.47 22.54
N ASP A 227 -4.48 -7.07 21.66
CA ASP A 227 -5.39 -7.95 20.93
C ASP A 227 -4.97 -8.17 19.46
N LYS A 228 -3.70 -7.85 19.14
CA LYS A 228 -3.16 -8.04 17.80
C LYS A 228 -3.10 -9.52 17.43
N GLY A 229 -4.01 -9.95 16.56
CA GLY A 229 -4.00 -11.28 15.96
C GLY A 229 -2.91 -11.45 14.88
N LYS A 230 -2.76 -12.69 14.40
CA LYS A 230 -1.79 -13.05 13.34
C LYS A 230 -1.99 -12.27 12.03
N TYR A 231 -3.22 -11.82 11.75
CA TYR A 231 -3.58 -11.07 10.56
C TYR A 231 -4.11 -9.70 10.97
N PHE A 232 -3.20 -8.73 11.13
CA PHE A 232 -3.54 -7.37 11.52
C PHE A 232 -3.26 -6.40 10.36
N ARG A 233 -4.32 -5.82 9.79
CA ARG A 233 -4.24 -4.94 8.62
C ARG A 233 -4.92 -3.61 8.91
N TYR A 234 -4.29 -2.54 8.46
CA TYR A 234 -4.79 -1.17 8.53
C TYR A 234 -5.45 -0.77 7.20
N PHE A 235 -6.55 -0.04 7.29
CA PHE A 235 -7.36 0.41 6.14
C PHE A 235 -7.68 1.91 6.17
N GLY A 236 -7.15 2.63 7.15
CA GLY A 236 -7.33 4.06 7.29
C GLY A 236 -6.45 4.59 8.40
N LEU A 237 -5.95 5.82 8.21
CA LEU A 237 -5.06 6.50 9.14
C LEU A 237 -5.31 8.00 9.02
N ALA A 238 -5.49 8.68 10.15
CA ALA A 238 -5.44 10.13 10.24
C ALA A 238 -4.90 10.56 11.61
N THR A 239 -4.28 11.74 11.67
CA THR A 239 -3.94 12.40 12.93
C THR A 239 -4.86 13.60 13.12
N ASP A 240 -5.50 13.68 14.29
CA ASP A 240 -6.39 14.78 14.64
C ASP A 240 -5.66 15.98 15.26
N ASN A 241 -6.39 17.06 15.51
CA ASN A 241 -5.85 18.30 16.03
C ASN A 241 -5.27 18.17 17.45
N SER A 242 -5.74 17.18 18.22
CA SER A 242 -5.24 16.84 19.55
C SER A 242 -4.05 15.88 19.50
N ASN A 243 -3.47 15.66 18.31
CA ASN A 243 -2.37 14.74 18.05
C ASN A 243 -2.70 13.26 18.29
N THR A 244 -3.98 12.91 18.39
CA THR A 244 -4.44 11.51 18.46
C THR A 244 -4.42 10.92 17.06
N LYS A 245 -3.89 9.70 16.94
CA LYS A 245 -3.83 8.97 15.69
C LYS A 245 -4.97 7.98 15.66
N TRP A 246 -5.77 8.01 14.61
CA TRP A 246 -6.95 7.20 14.42
C TRP A 246 -6.71 6.18 13.32
N PHE A 247 -7.16 4.95 13.54
CA PHE A 247 -6.91 3.83 12.65
C PHE A 247 -8.18 3.01 12.44
N PHE A 248 -8.41 2.60 11.19
CA PHE A 248 -9.22 1.42 10.92
C PHE A 248 -8.30 0.21 10.85
N ALA A 249 -8.50 -0.79 11.71
CA ALA A 249 -7.72 -2.01 11.69
C ALA A 249 -8.56 -3.25 12.04
N THR A 250 -8.44 -4.32 11.24
CA THR A 250 -9.11 -5.63 11.46
C THR A 250 -10.60 -5.58 11.79
N GLY A 251 -11.33 -4.63 11.21
CA GLY A 251 -12.75 -4.45 11.49
C GLY A 251 -13.01 -3.92 12.90
N ASN A 252 -12.10 -3.07 13.41
CA ASN A 252 -12.28 -2.25 14.59
C ASN A 252 -11.71 -0.85 14.31
N ILE A 253 -11.97 0.06 15.24
CA ILE A 253 -11.39 1.40 15.27
C ILE A 253 -10.43 1.46 16.44
N TYR A 254 -9.24 1.98 16.19
CA TYR A 254 -8.24 2.22 17.23
C TYR A 254 -7.87 3.70 17.26
N SER A 255 -7.53 4.20 18.44
CA SER A 255 -6.78 5.43 18.60
C SER A 255 -5.46 5.18 19.32
N PHE A 256 -4.48 6.02 19.03
CA PHE A 256 -3.23 6.10 19.77
C PHE A 256 -3.01 7.54 20.22
N ASN A 257 -2.95 7.74 21.53
CA ASN A 257 -2.62 9.02 22.13
C ASN A 257 -1.72 8.81 23.36
N ASP A 258 -0.70 9.66 23.52
CA ASP A 258 0.22 9.66 24.66
C ASP A 258 0.77 8.26 25.06
N GLY A 259 1.18 7.46 24.06
CA GLY A 259 1.74 6.12 24.31
C GLY A 259 0.71 5.02 24.55
N LYS A 260 -0.58 5.35 24.53
CA LYS A 260 -1.67 4.42 24.83
C LYS A 260 -2.53 4.14 23.61
N TRP A 261 -2.73 2.85 23.34
CA TRP A 261 -3.73 2.35 22.39
C TRP A 261 -5.09 2.23 23.06
N THR A 262 -6.13 2.70 22.38
CA THR A 262 -7.53 2.48 22.75
C THR A 262 -8.25 1.84 21.57
N LYS A 263 -8.90 0.71 21.83
CA LYS A 263 -9.82 0.07 20.89
C LYS A 263 -11.24 0.55 21.18
N TYR A 264 -11.99 0.80 20.13
CA TYR A 264 -13.40 1.15 20.22
C TYR A 264 -14.25 0.05 19.62
N GLU A 265 -15.34 -0.26 20.31
CA GLU A 265 -16.32 -1.26 19.90
C GLU A 265 -17.43 -0.62 19.06
N GLU A 266 -18.09 -1.43 18.23
CA GLU A 266 -19.11 -0.95 17.29
C GLU A 266 -20.28 -0.23 17.98
N ASN A 267 -20.64 -0.65 19.20
CA ASN A 267 -21.71 -0.03 19.98
C ASN A 267 -21.35 1.38 20.51
N GLU A 268 -20.07 1.73 20.59
CA GLU A 268 -19.62 3.05 21.05
C GLU A 268 -19.64 4.08 19.91
N ILE A 269 -19.22 3.67 18.71
CA ILE A 269 -19.04 4.55 17.55
C ILE A 269 -20.21 4.43 16.54
N GLY A 270 -20.91 3.31 16.53
CA GLY A 270 -21.97 2.96 15.57
C GLY A 270 -21.46 2.25 14.31
N ILE A 271 -20.14 2.13 14.14
CA ILE A 271 -19.49 1.50 12.99
C ILE A 271 -18.39 0.55 13.45
N LYS A 272 -18.23 -0.55 12.71
CA LYS A 272 -17.20 -1.57 12.97
C LYS A 272 -15.91 -1.31 12.18
N SER A 273 -16.04 -0.77 10.98
CA SER A 273 -14.94 -0.44 10.08
C SER A 273 -15.36 0.73 9.19
N GLY A 274 -14.41 1.29 8.44
CA GLY A 274 -14.70 2.31 7.45
C GLY A 274 -13.75 2.28 6.26
N TYR A 275 -13.88 3.29 5.40
CA TYR A 275 -13.10 3.45 4.18
C TYR A 275 -11.99 4.51 4.33
N LYS A 276 -12.30 5.67 4.93
CA LYS A 276 -11.34 6.75 5.18
C LYS A 276 -11.61 7.43 6.52
N ILE A 277 -10.53 7.88 7.14
CA ILE A 277 -10.56 8.78 8.30
C ILE A 277 -10.02 10.13 7.81
N ILE A 278 -10.77 11.21 8.04
CA ILE A 278 -10.40 12.55 7.57
C ILE A 278 -10.44 13.51 8.77
N ASN A 279 -9.31 14.15 9.06
CA ASN A 279 -9.26 15.24 10.04
C ASN A 279 -9.66 16.56 9.36
N ASN A 280 -10.43 17.41 10.05
CA ASN A 280 -10.62 18.81 9.69
C ASN A 280 -9.78 19.69 10.61
N PRO A 281 -8.66 20.27 10.10
CA PRO A 281 -7.72 21.03 10.92
C PRO A 281 -8.32 22.23 11.65
N ASN A 282 -9.44 22.78 11.17
CA ASN A 282 -10.03 24.02 11.69
C ASN A 282 -11.21 23.80 12.66
N THR A 283 -11.81 22.61 12.72
CA THR A 283 -13.10 22.41 13.41
C THR A 283 -13.11 21.32 14.49
N ASN A 284 -11.95 20.72 14.79
CA ASN A 284 -11.80 19.59 15.72
C ASN A 284 -12.75 18.42 15.41
N GLU A 285 -13.10 18.27 14.13
CA GLU A 285 -13.93 17.20 13.63
C GLU A 285 -13.06 16.14 12.97
N VAL A 286 -13.27 14.89 13.38
CA VAL A 286 -12.71 13.72 12.70
C VAL A 286 -13.86 12.95 12.07
N PHE A 287 -13.77 12.75 10.77
CA PHE A 287 -14.77 12.09 9.95
C PHE A 287 -14.35 10.65 9.69
N PHE A 288 -15.25 9.72 9.98
CA PHE A 288 -15.10 8.28 9.80
C PHE A 288 -16.15 7.82 8.79
N THR A 289 -15.70 7.53 7.57
CA THR A 289 -16.61 7.17 6.48
C THR A 289 -16.79 5.66 6.43
N SER A 290 -18.01 5.16 6.23
CA SER A 290 -18.31 3.71 6.28
C SER A 290 -19.46 3.31 5.36
N ASP A 291 -19.81 2.03 5.40
CA ASP A 291 -21.00 1.47 4.74
C ASP A 291 -22.32 1.83 5.42
N LYS A 292 -22.27 2.36 6.66
CA LYS A 292 -23.43 2.80 7.44
C LYS A 292 -23.67 4.31 7.43
N GLY A 293 -22.77 5.08 6.83
CA GLY A 293 -22.84 6.53 6.76
C GLY A 293 -21.52 7.21 7.14
N LEU A 294 -21.64 8.47 7.53
CA LEU A 294 -20.55 9.31 8.02
C LEU A 294 -20.67 9.44 9.54
N THR A 295 -19.76 8.81 10.27
CA THR A 295 -19.63 9.04 11.72
C THR A 295 -18.69 10.22 11.95
N ILE A 296 -19.09 11.16 12.80
CA ILE A 296 -18.35 12.38 13.12
C ILE A 296 -18.01 12.37 14.61
N LEU A 297 -16.71 12.46 14.92
CA LEU A 297 -16.22 12.78 16.26
C LEU A 297 -15.98 14.29 16.35
N LYS A 298 -16.64 14.94 17.31
CA LYS A 298 -16.40 16.36 17.62
C LYS A 298 -16.47 16.57 19.12
N ASN A 299 -15.42 17.13 19.71
CA ASN A 299 -15.35 17.41 21.15
C ASN A 299 -15.72 16.20 22.03
N GLY A 300 -15.22 15.01 21.66
CA GLY A 300 -15.49 13.75 22.38
C GLY A 300 -16.89 13.15 22.18
N LYS A 301 -17.73 13.76 21.33
CA LYS A 301 -19.08 13.28 21.03
C LYS A 301 -19.14 12.69 19.62
N TRP A 302 -19.77 11.52 19.52
CA TRP A 302 -20.03 10.84 18.27
C TRP A 302 -21.42 11.22 17.73
N SER A 303 -21.52 11.40 16.42
CA SER A 303 -22.78 11.59 15.70
C SER A 303 -22.72 10.88 14.36
N LEU A 304 -23.87 10.47 13.82
CA LEU A 304 -23.97 9.72 12.57
C LEU A 304 -24.82 10.52 11.58
N ILE A 305 -24.35 10.63 10.34
CA ILE A 305 -25.13 11.08 9.18
C ILE A 305 -25.37 9.86 8.29
N ASN A 306 -26.64 9.51 8.07
CA ASN A 306 -27.06 8.41 7.21
C ASN A 306 -28.40 8.76 6.51
N GLN A 307 -28.91 7.86 5.67
CA GLN A 307 -30.16 8.06 4.92
C GLN A 307 -31.40 8.10 5.82
N GLU A 308 -31.33 7.53 7.03
CA GLU A 308 -32.46 7.53 7.98
C GLU A 308 -32.67 8.91 8.61
N ASN A 309 -31.57 9.62 8.91
CA ASN A 309 -31.62 10.91 9.59
C ASN A 309 -31.27 12.12 8.71
N THR A 310 -30.85 11.89 7.46
CA THR A 310 -30.48 12.95 6.50
C THR A 310 -31.18 12.70 5.16
N PRO A 311 -32.47 13.08 5.04
CA PRO A 311 -33.19 12.99 3.76
C PRO A 311 -32.43 13.74 2.66
N GLY A 312 -32.21 13.07 1.53
CA GLY A 312 -31.43 13.61 0.41
C GLY A 312 -29.99 13.08 0.34
N LEU A 313 -29.49 12.32 1.32
CA LEU A 313 -28.23 11.58 1.18
C LEU A 313 -28.39 10.46 0.10
N PRO A 314 -27.55 10.41 -0.95
CA PRO A 314 -27.71 9.43 -2.03
C PRO A 314 -27.48 7.97 -1.60
N SER A 315 -26.55 7.73 -0.69
CA SER A 315 -26.22 6.38 -0.19
C SER A 315 -25.59 6.42 1.20
N ASN A 316 -25.84 5.38 2.01
CA ASN A 316 -25.11 5.14 3.26
C ASN A 316 -23.64 4.74 3.06
N ARG A 317 -23.25 4.28 1.86
CA ARG A 317 -21.84 3.97 1.54
C ARG A 317 -21.08 5.27 1.29
N VAL A 318 -20.61 5.90 2.36
CA VAL A 318 -19.86 7.17 2.31
C VAL A 318 -18.38 6.87 2.14
N SER A 319 -17.74 7.34 1.08
CA SER A 319 -16.29 7.12 0.85
C SER A 319 -15.42 8.31 1.26
N PHE A 320 -16.01 9.50 1.37
CA PHE A 320 -15.27 10.72 1.70
C PHE A 320 -16.19 11.74 2.36
N ALA A 321 -15.61 12.53 3.26
CA ALA A 321 -16.20 13.78 3.70
C ALA A 321 -15.10 14.78 4.07
N LYS A 322 -15.35 16.09 3.88
CA LYS A 322 -14.51 17.18 4.38
C LYS A 322 -15.36 18.44 4.55
N ARG A 323 -15.05 19.25 5.56
CA ARG A 323 -15.69 20.55 5.76
C ARG A 323 -14.87 21.64 5.08
N ASP A 324 -15.54 22.54 4.38
CA ASP A 324 -14.91 23.71 3.77
C ASP A 324 -14.91 24.94 4.70
N SER A 325 -14.26 26.02 4.26
CA SER A 325 -14.15 27.29 4.98
C SER A 325 -15.48 28.01 5.22
N LYS A 326 -16.54 27.63 4.49
CA LYS A 326 -17.91 28.15 4.61
C LYS A 326 -18.79 27.27 5.50
N ASN A 327 -18.17 26.42 6.33
CA ASN A 327 -18.83 25.47 7.23
C ASN A 327 -19.72 24.44 6.54
N ARG A 328 -19.55 24.18 5.23
CA ARG A 328 -20.32 23.18 4.50
C ARG A 328 -19.61 21.83 4.56
N ILE A 329 -20.36 20.75 4.80
CA ILE A 329 -19.83 19.39 4.72
C ILE A 329 -20.07 18.88 3.31
N TRP A 330 -19.00 18.59 2.58
CA TRP A 330 -19.06 17.88 1.31
C TRP A 330 -18.91 16.39 1.57
N ILE A 331 -19.86 15.59 1.09
CA ILE A 331 -19.91 14.15 1.32
C ILE A 331 -19.99 13.44 -0.03
N GLY A 332 -19.02 12.58 -0.29
CA GLY A 332 -19.01 11.68 -1.44
C GLY A 332 -19.49 10.28 -1.03
N THR A 333 -20.46 9.75 -1.76
CA THR A 333 -21.05 8.42 -1.55
C THR A 333 -20.93 7.57 -2.81
N TYR A 334 -21.06 6.25 -2.68
CA TYR A 334 -20.96 5.33 -3.82
C TYR A 334 -22.00 5.59 -4.92
N SER A 335 -23.11 6.25 -4.58
CA SER A 335 -24.21 6.54 -5.49
C SER A 335 -24.43 8.05 -5.70
N GLY A 336 -23.40 8.88 -5.48
CA GLY A 336 -23.47 10.33 -5.72
C GLY A 336 -22.86 11.18 -4.62
N SER A 337 -22.92 12.49 -4.79
CA SER A 337 -22.40 13.45 -3.81
C SER A 337 -23.47 14.39 -3.27
N VAL A 338 -23.24 14.90 -2.06
CA VAL A 338 -24.12 15.85 -1.38
C VAL A 338 -23.30 16.92 -0.66
N MET A 339 -23.87 18.11 -0.51
CA MET A 339 -23.35 19.16 0.35
C MET A 339 -24.38 19.50 1.41
N ILE A 340 -23.96 19.55 2.68
CA ILE A 340 -24.78 19.98 3.81
C ILE A 340 -24.26 21.33 4.28
N ASP A 341 -25.10 22.36 4.21
CA ASP A 341 -24.70 23.71 4.63
C ASP A 341 -24.79 23.92 6.15
N GLU A 342 -24.42 25.12 6.61
CA GLU A 342 -24.46 25.49 8.02
C GLU A 342 -25.87 25.51 8.63
N ASN A 343 -26.91 25.57 7.81
CA ASN A 343 -28.33 25.52 8.20
C ASN A 343 -28.91 24.10 8.10
N SER A 344 -28.05 23.08 7.95
CA SER A 344 -28.41 21.68 7.73
C SER A 344 -29.21 21.44 6.44
N GLN A 345 -29.16 22.35 5.46
CA GLN A 345 -29.82 22.14 4.17
C GLN A 345 -28.98 21.21 3.31
N VAL A 346 -29.65 20.22 2.72
CA VAL A 346 -29.04 19.14 1.95
C VAL A 346 -29.17 19.45 0.47
N THR A 347 -28.04 19.72 -0.20
CA THR A 347 -27.96 19.85 -1.67
C THR A 347 -27.48 18.53 -2.26
N ASN A 348 -28.41 17.73 -2.79
CA ASN A 348 -28.10 16.48 -3.48
C ASN A 348 -27.78 16.75 -4.96
N PHE A 349 -26.57 16.41 -5.40
CA PHE A 349 -26.11 16.69 -6.75
C PHE A 349 -26.63 15.71 -7.82
N GLU A 350 -27.21 14.57 -7.43
CA GLU A 350 -27.83 13.62 -8.35
C GLU A 350 -29.03 14.22 -9.10
N ASN A 351 -29.66 15.22 -8.51
CA ASN A 351 -30.81 15.93 -9.07
C ASN A 351 -30.41 17.23 -9.78
N THR A 352 -29.15 17.38 -10.15
CA THR A 352 -28.61 18.58 -10.80
C THR A 352 -27.98 18.26 -12.16
N GLU A 353 -27.68 19.30 -12.94
CA GLU A 353 -26.88 19.18 -14.18
C GLU A 353 -25.41 19.57 -13.96
N THR A 354 -24.94 19.55 -12.70
CA THR A 354 -23.54 19.83 -12.39
C THR A 354 -22.65 18.63 -12.72
N VAL A 355 -21.33 18.87 -12.81
CA VAL A 355 -20.31 17.83 -13.00
C VAL A 355 -20.27 16.80 -11.86
N LEU A 356 -20.96 17.04 -10.74
CA LEU A 356 -21.05 16.12 -9.62
C LEU A 356 -22.17 15.08 -9.77
N LYS A 357 -23.05 15.21 -10.76
CA LYS A 357 -24.16 14.27 -11.00
C LYS A 357 -23.63 12.86 -11.29
N GLY A 358 -24.03 11.88 -10.49
CA GLY A 358 -23.59 10.50 -10.61
C GLY A 358 -22.13 10.29 -10.18
N LYS A 359 -21.49 11.29 -9.56
CA LYS A 359 -20.07 11.25 -9.22
C LYS A 359 -19.88 11.32 -7.71
N CYS A 360 -18.97 10.49 -7.22
CA CYS A 360 -18.51 10.51 -5.85
C CYS A 360 -17.29 11.40 -5.73
N ILE A 361 -17.33 12.39 -4.82
CA ILE A 361 -16.13 13.10 -4.36
C ILE A 361 -15.26 12.12 -3.56
N THR A 362 -14.01 11.92 -3.96
CA THR A 362 -13.08 10.97 -3.29
C THR A 362 -11.94 11.65 -2.52
N SER A 363 -11.71 12.93 -2.78
CA SER A 363 -10.75 13.82 -2.14
C SER A 363 -11.16 15.26 -2.40
N MET A 364 -10.77 16.16 -1.50
CA MET A 364 -11.09 17.57 -1.58
C MET A 364 -9.98 18.41 -0.97
N ASP A 365 -9.66 19.52 -1.60
CA ASP A 365 -8.91 20.60 -0.97
C ASP A 365 -9.45 21.98 -1.36
N GLU A 366 -9.04 23.02 -0.63
CA GLU A 366 -9.56 24.37 -0.80
C GLU A 366 -8.42 25.39 -0.81
N ASP A 367 -8.52 26.39 -1.69
CA ASP A 367 -7.58 27.52 -1.69
C ASP A 367 -8.04 28.69 -0.81
N GLU A 368 -7.18 29.68 -0.64
CA GLU A 368 -7.49 30.89 0.13
C GLU A 368 -8.59 31.77 -0.48
N ASN A 369 -9.02 31.52 -1.72
CA ASN A 369 -10.09 32.27 -2.39
C ASN A 369 -11.45 31.56 -2.25
N GLY A 370 -11.49 30.39 -1.60
CA GLY A 370 -12.69 29.57 -1.46
C GLY A 370 -13.05 28.78 -2.72
N ASN A 371 -12.09 28.58 -3.63
CA ASN A 371 -12.24 27.58 -4.69
C ASN A 371 -11.95 26.20 -4.10
N ILE A 372 -12.78 25.23 -4.48
CA ILE A 372 -12.70 23.87 -3.97
C ILE A 372 -12.32 22.93 -5.12
N TYR A 373 -11.32 22.10 -4.87
CA TYR A 373 -10.78 21.12 -5.79
C TYR A 373 -11.28 19.74 -5.38
N PHE A 374 -11.87 19.00 -6.31
CA PHE A 374 -12.39 17.66 -6.09
C PHE A 374 -11.69 16.64 -6.98
N THR A 375 -11.43 15.45 -6.45
CA THR A 375 -11.28 14.24 -7.28
C THR A 375 -12.63 13.54 -7.39
N LEU A 376 -12.95 13.04 -8.57
CA LEU A 376 -14.25 12.41 -8.86
C LEU A 376 -14.07 10.94 -9.26
N TYR A 377 -14.97 10.08 -8.78
CA TYR A 377 -15.01 8.66 -9.11
C TYR A 377 -16.45 8.15 -9.20
N GLU A 378 -16.70 7.14 -10.04
CA GLU A 378 -18.02 6.51 -10.15
C GLU A 378 -17.96 5.04 -9.72
N PHE A 379 -18.49 4.72 -8.53
CA PHE A 379 -18.40 3.38 -7.95
C PHE A 379 -19.40 2.38 -8.55
N ASP A 380 -20.66 2.77 -8.70
CA ASP A 380 -21.76 1.88 -9.12
C ASP A 380 -22.05 1.96 -10.63
N ARG A 381 -20.98 2.03 -11.44
CA ARG A 381 -21.11 2.06 -12.91
C ARG A 381 -21.86 0.84 -13.44
N LYS A 382 -22.78 1.11 -14.37
CA LYS A 382 -23.52 0.05 -15.10
C LYS A 382 -22.60 -0.77 -16.02
N ASP A 383 -21.64 -0.12 -16.67
CA ASP A 383 -20.64 -0.77 -17.53
C ASP A 383 -19.26 -0.70 -16.88
N LYS A 384 -18.89 -1.76 -16.14
CA LYS A 384 -17.59 -1.88 -15.46
C LYS A 384 -16.46 -2.31 -16.40
N GLN A 385 -16.74 -2.60 -17.68
CA GLN A 385 -15.74 -3.10 -18.62
C GLN A 385 -15.01 -1.99 -19.39
N LYS A 386 -15.51 -0.75 -19.34
CA LYS A 386 -14.89 0.41 -20.00
C LYS A 386 -14.23 1.33 -19.00
N VAL A 387 -13.14 1.98 -19.38
CA VAL A 387 -12.55 3.10 -18.62
C VAL A 387 -13.58 4.23 -18.53
N ASN A 388 -13.67 4.89 -17.36
CA ASN A 388 -14.56 6.04 -17.22
C ASN A 388 -13.87 7.28 -17.77
N ASN A 389 -14.41 7.84 -18.85
CA ASN A 389 -13.86 9.06 -19.43
C ASN A 389 -14.38 10.33 -18.73
N ASP A 390 -15.36 10.18 -17.85
CA ASP A 390 -16.09 11.28 -17.20
C ASP A 390 -15.74 11.44 -15.71
N GLU A 391 -14.58 10.92 -15.28
CA GLU A 391 -14.00 11.14 -13.94
C GLU A 391 -13.05 12.35 -13.97
N GLY A 392 -11.89 12.27 -13.30
CA GLY A 392 -10.89 13.32 -13.27
C GLY A 392 -11.08 14.25 -12.07
N ILE A 393 -10.74 15.52 -12.27
CA ILE A 393 -10.85 16.54 -11.22
C ILE A 393 -11.89 17.58 -11.60
N ALA A 394 -12.51 18.19 -10.58
CA ALA A 394 -13.37 19.34 -10.76
C ALA A 394 -12.96 20.48 -9.85
N ILE A 395 -13.06 21.71 -10.35
CA ILE A 395 -12.93 22.94 -9.57
C ILE A 395 -14.31 23.53 -9.42
N ARG A 396 -14.74 23.75 -8.18
CA ARG A 396 -15.86 24.63 -7.88
C ARG A 396 -15.32 25.98 -7.47
N TYR A 397 -15.56 26.99 -8.30
CA TYR A 397 -15.13 28.34 -8.01
C TYR A 397 -15.93 28.95 -6.85
N ALA A 398 -15.40 30.03 -6.28
CA ALA A 398 -16.02 30.74 -5.16
C ALA A 398 -17.46 31.21 -5.48
N ASP A 399 -17.73 31.56 -6.74
CA ASP A 399 -19.04 31.95 -7.27
C ASP A 399 -20.04 30.78 -7.43
N GLY A 400 -19.57 29.54 -7.27
CA GLY A 400 -20.36 28.32 -7.36
C GLY A 400 -20.39 27.65 -8.73
N THR A 401 -19.73 28.21 -9.74
CA THR A 401 -19.56 27.56 -11.04
C THR A 401 -18.57 26.40 -10.94
N PHE A 402 -18.73 25.42 -11.84
CA PHE A 402 -17.88 24.23 -11.90
C PHE A 402 -17.11 24.15 -13.21
N LYS A 403 -15.89 23.63 -13.14
CA LYS A 403 -15.10 23.23 -14.31
C LYS A 403 -14.44 21.88 -14.07
N GLN A 404 -14.62 20.94 -14.99
CA GLN A 404 -14.05 19.61 -14.92
C GLN A 404 -12.86 19.46 -15.89
N PHE A 405 -11.87 18.68 -15.46
CA PHE A 405 -10.67 18.37 -16.22
C PHE A 405 -10.52 16.84 -16.32
N THR A 406 -10.49 16.36 -17.56
CA THR A 406 -10.37 14.93 -17.92
C THR A 406 -9.24 14.75 -18.93
N THR A 407 -8.92 13.50 -19.26
CA THR A 407 -7.97 13.14 -20.32
C THR A 407 -8.33 13.70 -21.70
N GLU A 408 -9.61 14.06 -21.93
CA GLU A 408 -10.11 14.52 -23.24
C GLU A 408 -10.05 16.05 -23.40
N ASN A 409 -10.04 16.81 -22.30
CA ASN A 409 -10.13 18.27 -22.34
C ASN A 409 -8.99 19.00 -21.60
N SER A 410 -8.00 18.26 -21.10
CA SER A 410 -6.92 18.79 -20.27
C SER A 410 -5.63 17.99 -20.46
N GLY A 411 -4.58 18.32 -19.71
CA GLY A 411 -3.36 17.52 -19.65
C GLY A 411 -3.41 16.40 -18.59
N MET A 412 -4.56 16.06 -18.02
CA MET A 412 -4.67 14.89 -17.13
C MET A 412 -4.22 13.61 -17.86
N PRO A 413 -3.25 12.84 -17.33
CA PRO A 413 -2.78 11.61 -17.97
C PRO A 413 -3.77 10.45 -17.81
N PHE A 414 -4.53 10.45 -16.71
CA PHE A 414 -5.51 9.42 -16.38
C PHE A 414 -6.59 10.00 -15.46
N ASN A 415 -7.86 9.72 -15.74
CA ASN A 415 -8.99 10.27 -14.97
C ASN A 415 -9.14 9.67 -13.56
N HIS A 416 -8.62 8.46 -13.31
CA HIS A 416 -8.75 7.82 -12.01
C HIS A 416 -7.72 8.39 -11.01
N THR A 417 -8.18 9.31 -10.18
CA THR A 417 -7.38 10.04 -9.18
C THR A 417 -7.72 9.61 -7.76
N ASN A 418 -6.71 9.52 -6.90
CA ASN A 418 -6.85 9.06 -5.50
C ASN A 418 -6.93 10.20 -4.49
N CYS A 419 -6.19 11.29 -4.72
CA CYS A 419 -6.03 12.41 -3.79
C CYS A 419 -5.65 13.68 -4.55
N VAL A 420 -6.16 14.82 -4.09
CA VAL A 420 -5.77 16.17 -4.53
C VAL A 420 -5.34 16.98 -3.31
N LEU A 421 -4.22 17.70 -3.44
CA LEU A 421 -3.72 18.66 -2.45
C LEU A 421 -3.38 19.97 -3.15
N TYR A 422 -3.77 21.09 -2.55
CA TYR A 422 -3.44 22.41 -3.03
C TYR A 422 -2.16 22.93 -2.38
N ASP A 423 -1.18 23.25 -3.23
CA ASP A 423 0.06 23.89 -2.84
C ASP A 423 -0.12 25.41 -2.82
N LYS A 424 -0.36 25.95 -1.63
CA LYS A 424 -0.54 27.40 -1.45
C LYS A 424 0.68 28.23 -1.90
N LYS A 425 1.90 27.68 -1.83
CA LYS A 425 3.13 28.40 -2.16
C LYS A 425 3.30 28.52 -3.67
N GLU A 426 3.02 27.45 -4.40
CA GLU A 426 3.17 27.41 -5.86
C GLU A 426 1.90 27.74 -6.63
N LYS A 427 0.73 27.79 -5.97
CA LYS A 427 -0.58 27.90 -6.63
C LYS A 427 -0.81 26.75 -7.62
N ALA A 428 -0.44 25.55 -7.20
CA ALA A 428 -0.54 24.33 -8.00
C ALA A 428 -1.30 23.24 -7.25
N LEU A 429 -1.88 22.30 -7.98
CA LEU A 429 -2.45 21.09 -7.42
C LEU A 429 -1.47 19.93 -7.58
N TRP A 430 -1.30 19.16 -6.52
CA TRP A 430 -0.68 17.84 -6.54
C TRP A 430 -1.78 16.79 -6.53
N ILE A 431 -1.80 15.95 -7.57
CA ILE A 431 -2.85 14.97 -7.78
C ILE A 431 -2.20 13.60 -7.95
N SER A 432 -2.49 12.66 -7.06
CA SER A 432 -2.06 11.27 -7.21
C SER A 432 -3.05 10.51 -8.06
N THR A 433 -2.55 9.72 -9.01
CA THR A 433 -3.37 8.82 -9.83
C THR A 433 -3.18 7.36 -9.42
N ASP A 434 -4.14 6.50 -9.76
CA ASP A 434 -4.01 5.05 -9.50
C ASP A 434 -2.81 4.46 -10.26
N ARG A 435 -2.57 4.87 -11.52
CA ARG A 435 -1.62 4.18 -12.42
C ARG A 435 -0.78 5.05 -13.34
N ALA A 436 -0.91 6.36 -13.27
CA ALA A 436 -0.18 7.30 -14.13
C ALA A 436 0.81 8.16 -13.33
N GLY A 437 1.11 7.80 -12.08
CA GLY A 437 2.02 8.57 -11.23
C GLY A 437 1.41 9.84 -10.65
N LEU A 438 2.27 10.83 -10.43
CA LEU A 438 1.94 12.10 -9.79
C LEU A 438 1.70 13.16 -10.87
N VAL A 439 0.64 13.94 -10.71
CA VAL A 439 0.34 15.08 -11.57
C VAL A 439 0.56 16.36 -10.77
N ARG A 440 1.29 17.30 -11.36
CA ARG A 440 1.35 18.68 -10.89
C ARG A 440 0.60 19.53 -11.90
N PHE A 441 -0.49 20.16 -11.47
CA PHE A 441 -1.27 21.08 -12.29
C PHE A 441 -1.09 22.49 -11.75
N ASP A 442 -0.34 23.31 -12.49
CA ASP A 442 -0.23 24.72 -12.18
C ASP A 442 -1.55 25.43 -12.51
N LEU A 443 -2.13 26.21 -11.60
CA LEU A 443 -3.42 26.84 -11.88
C LEU A 443 -3.32 27.97 -12.93
N LYS A 444 -2.10 28.39 -13.26
CA LYS A 444 -1.79 29.38 -14.31
C LYS A 444 -1.13 28.72 -15.53
N ASP A 445 -0.29 27.72 -15.28
CA ASP A 445 0.53 27.06 -16.30
C ASP A 445 0.07 25.61 -16.57
N GLY A 446 0.72 24.91 -17.50
CA GLY A 446 0.25 23.59 -17.96
C GLY A 446 0.34 22.45 -16.94
N TRP A 447 0.14 21.24 -17.45
CA TRP A 447 0.17 19.99 -16.70
C TRP A 447 1.54 19.33 -16.78
N GLU A 448 2.00 18.80 -15.66
CA GLU A 448 3.20 17.98 -15.55
C GLU A 448 2.85 16.62 -14.96
N ASN A 449 3.61 15.59 -15.35
CA ASN A 449 3.37 14.22 -14.90
C ASN A 449 4.68 13.51 -14.56
N TYR A 450 4.85 13.15 -13.29
CA TYR A 450 6.05 12.53 -12.74
C TYR A 450 5.77 11.06 -12.38
N HIS A 451 6.57 10.15 -12.93
CA HIS A 451 6.45 8.71 -12.73
C HIS A 451 7.81 8.01 -12.88
N ASN A 452 7.81 6.68 -12.74
CA ASN A 452 9.00 5.83 -12.72
C ASN A 452 9.81 5.72 -14.02
N GLU A 453 9.40 6.39 -15.10
CA GLU A 453 10.15 6.40 -16.36
C GLU A 453 10.71 7.79 -16.69
N ASN A 454 10.33 8.83 -15.95
CA ASN A 454 10.75 10.21 -16.20
C ASN A 454 11.16 10.98 -14.93
N SER A 455 11.15 10.33 -13.76
CA SER A 455 11.50 10.91 -12.46
C SER A 455 12.01 9.84 -11.50
N ASP A 456 12.50 10.26 -10.33
CA ASP A 456 12.96 9.36 -9.27
C ASP A 456 11.79 8.72 -8.46
N ILE A 457 10.53 9.01 -8.79
CA ILE A 457 9.38 8.36 -8.16
C ILE A 457 9.40 6.88 -8.57
N PRO A 458 9.45 5.91 -7.64
CA PRO A 458 9.75 4.51 -7.97
C PRO A 458 8.56 3.74 -8.57
N THR A 459 7.39 4.37 -8.68
CA THR A 459 6.16 3.73 -9.15
C THR A 459 5.17 4.73 -9.73
N SER A 460 4.26 4.25 -10.58
CA SER A 460 3.09 5.00 -11.04
C SER A 460 1.85 4.83 -10.15
N TYR A 461 1.94 4.00 -9.10
CA TYR A 461 0.88 3.76 -8.13
C TYR A 461 1.11 4.56 -6.85
N ILE A 462 0.32 5.63 -6.67
CA ILE A 462 0.38 6.49 -5.48
C ILE A 462 -0.96 6.41 -4.74
N SER A 463 -0.94 5.86 -3.53
CA SER A 463 -2.15 5.57 -2.76
C SER A 463 -2.73 6.84 -2.12
N THR A 464 -1.88 7.63 -1.48
CA THR A 464 -2.25 8.90 -0.83
C THR A 464 -1.03 9.81 -0.68
N MET A 465 -1.28 11.08 -0.32
CA MET A 465 -0.27 12.10 -0.16
C MET A 465 -0.58 13.00 1.03
N THR A 466 0.44 13.66 1.57
CA THR A 466 0.26 14.70 2.59
C THR A 466 1.42 15.69 2.59
N PHE A 467 1.18 16.92 3.03
CA PHE A 467 2.23 17.90 3.27
C PHE A 467 2.72 17.84 4.73
N ASP A 468 4.01 18.07 4.95
CA ASP A 468 4.50 18.49 6.27
C ASP A 468 4.34 20.02 6.48
N LYS A 469 4.73 20.50 7.67
CA LYS A 469 4.61 21.92 8.04
C LYS A 469 5.55 22.81 7.25
N GLU A 470 6.65 22.25 6.76
CA GLU A 470 7.64 22.91 5.91
C GLU A 470 7.20 22.96 4.42
N GLY A 471 6.10 22.27 4.09
CA GLY A 471 5.53 22.21 2.75
C GLY A 471 6.22 21.19 1.84
N ASN A 472 6.92 20.20 2.39
CA ASN A 472 7.39 19.03 1.66
C ASN A 472 6.23 18.05 1.45
N LEU A 473 6.15 17.47 0.26
CA LEU A 473 5.12 16.51 -0.10
C LEU A 473 5.61 15.09 0.17
N TYR A 474 4.86 14.32 0.93
CA TYR A 474 5.09 12.89 1.13
C TYR A 474 4.06 12.06 0.39
N LEU A 475 4.52 10.99 -0.25
CA LEU A 475 3.70 10.04 -0.99
C LEU A 475 3.77 8.66 -0.32
N ALA A 476 2.62 8.10 0.03
CA ALA A 476 2.51 6.68 0.31
C ALA A 476 2.43 5.93 -1.02
N THR A 477 3.45 5.13 -1.32
CA THR A 477 3.50 4.38 -2.57
C THR A 477 3.65 2.89 -2.30
N ARG A 478 3.32 2.08 -3.31
CA ARG A 478 3.56 0.63 -3.26
C ARG A 478 5.02 0.22 -3.49
N GLN A 479 5.94 1.18 -3.53
CA GLN A 479 7.38 0.98 -3.68
C GLN A 479 8.18 1.80 -2.66
N GLY A 480 7.62 2.03 -1.47
CA GLY A 480 8.25 2.79 -0.39
C GLY A 480 7.62 4.16 -0.14
N LEU A 481 8.23 4.90 0.79
CA LEU A 481 7.90 6.29 1.09
C LEU A 481 8.69 7.20 0.15
N VAL A 482 8.01 8.19 -0.44
CA VAL A 482 8.65 9.23 -1.26
C VAL A 482 8.46 10.58 -0.57
N LYS A 483 9.52 11.38 -0.51
CA LYS A 483 9.46 12.80 -0.14
C LYS A 483 9.88 13.64 -1.34
N ILE A 484 9.12 14.69 -1.62
CA ILE A 484 9.42 15.71 -2.60
C ILE A 484 9.62 17.03 -1.85
N GLU A 485 10.85 17.56 -1.91
CA GLU A 485 11.22 18.83 -1.29
C GLU A 485 11.69 19.82 -2.37
N ARG A 486 11.41 21.11 -2.17
CA ARG A 486 11.89 22.17 -3.08
C ARG A 486 13.38 22.41 -2.83
N LYS A 487 14.15 22.63 -3.89
CA LYS A 487 15.58 22.95 -3.81
C LYS A 487 15.85 24.37 -3.34
#